data_AF-A0A9E5DEI2-F1
#
_entry.id   AF-A0A9E5DEI2-F1
#
_cell.length_a   1.000
_cell.length_b   1.000
_cell.length_c   1.000
_cell.angle_alpha   90.00
_cell.angle_beta   90.00
_cell.angle_gamma   90.00
#
_symmetry.space_group_name_H-M   'P 1'
#
loop_
_entity.id
_entity.type
_entity.pdbx_description
1 polymer ?
#
loop_
_entity_poly.entity_id
_entity_poly.type
_entity_poly.pdbx_seq_one_letter_code
_entity_poly.pdbx_strand_id
1 'polypeptide(L)'
;MKLTKEYIEALLISAIPIVGMPAGIYFMSDADIHSYEYLKKLSLLMGISLLSSILFSIELLKEYIVEILTSMLVASVSVIVYKILRSENISLYADEYSIVINMSLNINSVNIADTDINSLISTIIRKALRKVHNPYYREKLSTLNMCSSSPRVTAHEDKLIIRKRCGDTTLEIVITNNTKANIKFEIEY
;
A
#
# COMPACT_ATOMS: atom_id res chain seq x y z
N MET A 1 -15.04 -61.33 -16.77
CA MET A 1 -15.79 -60.33 -16.00
C MET A 1 -16.80 -59.70 -16.94
N LYS A 2 -18.09 -60.03 -16.82
CA LYS A 2 -19.14 -59.36 -17.62
C LYS A 2 -19.43 -58.03 -16.92
N LEU A 3 -19.08 -56.91 -17.55
CA LEU A 3 -19.51 -55.60 -17.07
C LEU A 3 -21.02 -55.50 -17.26
N THR A 4 -21.76 -55.41 -16.17
CA THR A 4 -23.19 -55.09 -16.20
C THR A 4 -23.36 -53.59 -16.44
N LYS A 5 -24.46 -53.20 -17.07
CA LYS A 5 -24.78 -51.79 -17.37
C LYS A 5 -24.77 -50.93 -16.09
N GLU A 6 -25.33 -51.44 -15.01
CA GLU A 6 -25.36 -50.82 -13.68
C GLU A 6 -23.95 -50.54 -13.13
N TYR A 7 -22.99 -51.42 -13.41
CA TYR A 7 -21.61 -51.23 -12.95
C TYR A 7 -20.89 -50.10 -13.73
N ILE A 8 -21.18 -49.96 -15.02
CA ILE A 8 -20.66 -48.87 -15.85
C ILE A 8 -21.26 -47.52 -15.40
N GLU A 9 -22.54 -47.50 -15.05
CA GLU A 9 -23.21 -46.31 -14.52
C GLU A 9 -22.65 -45.91 -13.15
N ALA A 10 -22.47 -46.87 -12.23
CA ALA A 10 -21.84 -46.62 -10.93
C ALA A 10 -20.40 -46.08 -11.07
N LEU A 11 -19.65 -46.59 -12.06
CA LEU A 11 -18.31 -46.14 -12.41
C LEU A 11 -18.27 -44.67 -12.86
N LEU A 12 -19.15 -44.30 -13.79
CA LEU A 12 -19.24 -42.93 -14.31
C LEU A 12 -19.68 -41.95 -13.21
N ILE A 13 -20.64 -42.36 -12.38
CA ILE A 13 -21.13 -41.55 -11.26
C ILE A 13 -20.03 -41.37 -10.20
N SER A 14 -19.22 -42.41 -9.95
CA SER A 14 -18.10 -42.34 -9.00
C SER A 14 -17.00 -41.37 -9.39
N ALA A 15 -16.89 -41.03 -10.67
CA ALA A 15 -15.93 -40.04 -11.17
C ALA A 15 -16.32 -38.60 -10.79
N ILE A 16 -17.54 -38.35 -10.32
CA ILE A 16 -17.96 -37.02 -9.87
C ILE A 16 -17.25 -36.70 -8.54
N PRO A 17 -16.47 -35.60 -8.47
CA PRO A 17 -15.81 -35.19 -7.22
C PRO A 17 -16.82 -35.00 -6.09
N ILE A 18 -16.44 -35.32 -4.85
CA ILE A 18 -17.21 -35.10 -3.61
C ILE A 18 -18.45 -36.02 -3.45
N VAL A 19 -19.30 -36.13 -4.47
CA VAL A 19 -20.60 -36.84 -4.39
C VAL A 19 -20.57 -38.22 -5.07
N GLY A 20 -19.58 -38.47 -5.92
CA GLY A 20 -19.52 -39.68 -6.74
C GLY A 20 -19.36 -40.96 -5.95
N MET A 21 -18.56 -40.97 -4.87
CA MET A 21 -18.38 -42.19 -4.06
C MET A 21 -19.66 -42.59 -3.30
N PRO A 22 -20.35 -41.69 -2.57
CA PRO A 22 -21.66 -42.01 -1.98
C PRO A 22 -22.68 -42.51 -3.01
N ALA A 23 -22.75 -41.85 -4.17
CA ALA A 23 -23.70 -42.21 -5.22
C ALA A 23 -23.34 -43.55 -5.88
N GLY A 24 -22.06 -43.80 -6.19
CA GLY A 24 -21.59 -45.06 -6.77
C GLY A 24 -21.78 -46.26 -5.84
N ILE A 25 -21.66 -46.06 -4.51
CA ILE A 25 -21.99 -47.09 -3.51
C ILE A 25 -23.50 -47.33 -3.45
N TYR A 26 -24.32 -46.28 -3.56
CA TYR A 26 -25.78 -46.40 -3.61
C TYR A 26 -26.26 -47.21 -4.82
N PHE A 27 -25.69 -47.00 -6.01
CA PHE A 27 -25.98 -47.81 -7.22
C PHE A 27 -25.50 -49.26 -7.13
N MET A 28 -24.72 -49.60 -6.11
CA MET A 28 -24.21 -50.93 -5.85
C MET A 28 -24.83 -51.57 -4.60
N SER A 29 -25.87 -50.96 -4.01
CA SER A 29 -26.48 -51.43 -2.76
C SER A 29 -27.05 -52.85 -2.84
N ASP A 30 -27.49 -53.25 -4.03
CA ASP A 30 -28.15 -54.53 -4.27
C ASP A 30 -27.13 -55.67 -4.49
N ALA A 31 -25.84 -55.37 -4.52
CA ALA A 31 -24.78 -56.35 -4.67
C ALA A 31 -24.42 -56.99 -3.32
N ASP A 32 -24.15 -58.29 -3.35
CA ASP A 32 -23.89 -59.09 -2.16
C ASP A 32 -22.60 -58.62 -1.45
N ILE A 33 -22.76 -57.98 -0.29
CA ILE A 33 -21.71 -57.23 0.44
C ILE A 33 -20.56 -58.15 0.87
N HIS A 34 -20.84 -59.43 1.07
CA HIS A 34 -19.86 -60.44 1.48
C HIS A 34 -19.08 -61.06 0.30
N SER A 35 -19.38 -60.66 -0.94
CA SER A 35 -18.68 -61.18 -2.11
C SER A 35 -17.33 -60.51 -2.32
N TYR A 36 -16.32 -61.31 -2.70
CA TYR A 36 -15.02 -60.80 -3.15
C TYR A 36 -15.16 -59.85 -4.35
N GLU A 37 -16.17 -60.07 -5.20
CA GLU A 37 -16.46 -59.19 -6.33
C GLU A 37 -16.93 -57.80 -5.89
N TYR A 38 -17.69 -57.69 -4.80
CA TYR A 38 -18.09 -56.40 -4.23
C TYR A 38 -16.88 -55.59 -3.75
N LEU A 39 -15.97 -56.21 -3.00
CA LEU A 39 -14.73 -55.57 -2.54
C LEU A 39 -13.86 -55.06 -3.71
N LYS A 40 -13.75 -55.85 -4.78
CA LYS A 40 -12.99 -55.47 -5.98
C LYS A 40 -13.63 -54.31 -6.73
N LYS A 41 -14.96 -54.25 -6.77
CA LYS A 41 -15.71 -53.14 -7.40
C LYS A 41 -15.63 -51.88 -6.56
N LEU A 42 -15.74 -51.99 -5.24
CA LEU A 42 -15.62 -50.90 -4.28
C LEU A 42 -14.24 -50.23 -4.35
N SER A 43 -13.16 -51.02 -4.38
CA SER A 43 -11.80 -50.47 -4.48
C SER A 43 -11.58 -49.71 -5.79
N LEU A 44 -12.20 -50.16 -6.88
CA LEU A 44 -12.13 -49.49 -8.18
C LEU A 44 -12.92 -48.16 -8.19
N LEU A 45 -14.13 -48.14 -7.62
CA LEU A 45 -14.92 -46.91 -7.45
C LEU A 45 -14.17 -45.89 -6.57
N MET A 46 -13.57 -46.34 -5.47
CA MET A 46 -12.79 -45.50 -4.56
C MET A 46 -11.53 -44.95 -5.24
N GLY A 47 -10.86 -45.74 -6.08
CA GLY A 47 -9.70 -45.26 -6.86
C GLY A 47 -10.09 -44.17 -7.85
N ILE A 48 -11.23 -44.29 -8.52
CA ILE A 48 -11.70 -43.33 -9.52
C ILE A 48 -12.20 -42.02 -8.88
N SER A 49 -12.92 -42.11 -7.76
CA SER A 49 -13.38 -40.93 -7.03
C SER A 49 -12.22 -40.14 -6.41
N LEU A 50 -11.18 -40.83 -5.93
CA LEU A 50 -9.95 -40.19 -5.44
C LEU A 50 -9.21 -39.50 -6.59
N LEU A 51 -9.05 -40.18 -7.72
CA LEU A 51 -8.35 -39.63 -8.89
C LEU A 51 -9.05 -38.36 -9.41
N SER A 52 -10.38 -38.40 -9.54
CA SER A 52 -11.15 -37.24 -10.01
C SER A 52 -11.12 -36.07 -9.03
N SER A 53 -11.16 -36.35 -7.72
CA SER A 53 -11.06 -35.32 -6.67
C SER A 53 -9.67 -34.67 -6.64
N ILE A 54 -8.59 -35.42 -6.87
CA ILE A 54 -7.23 -34.89 -6.99
C ILE A 54 -7.10 -34.00 -8.23
N LEU A 55 -7.60 -34.46 -9.39
CA LEU A 55 -7.58 -33.68 -10.64
C LEU A 55 -8.33 -32.36 -10.49
N PHE A 56 -9.54 -32.41 -9.92
CA PHE A 56 -10.36 -31.22 -9.67
C PHE A 56 -9.68 -30.23 -8.72
N SER A 57 -9.01 -30.73 -7.67
CA SER A 57 -8.30 -29.88 -6.70
C SER A 57 -7.08 -29.18 -7.32
N ILE A 58 -6.36 -29.84 -8.24
CA ILE A 58 -5.21 -29.24 -8.95
C ILE A 58 -5.67 -28.14 -9.91
N GLU A 59 -6.79 -28.34 -10.60
CA GLU A 59 -7.37 -27.33 -11.51
C GLU A 59 -7.76 -26.06 -10.73
N LEU A 60 -8.47 -26.22 -9.61
CA LEU A 60 -8.82 -25.11 -8.72
C LEU A 60 -7.59 -24.40 -8.15
N LEU A 61 -6.57 -25.15 -7.73
CA LEU A 61 -5.34 -24.56 -7.19
C LEU A 61 -4.64 -23.64 -8.21
N LYS A 62 -4.67 -23.99 -9.51
CA LYS A 62 -4.08 -23.15 -10.55
C LYS A 62 -4.79 -21.80 -10.67
N GLU A 63 -6.12 -21.77 -10.62
CA GLU A 63 -6.88 -20.51 -10.66
C GLU A 63 -6.59 -19.65 -9.42
N TYR A 64 -6.59 -20.24 -8.23
CA TYR A 64 -6.30 -19.53 -6.99
C TYR A 64 -4.86 -18.97 -6.93
N ILE A 65 -3.87 -19.70 -7.43
CA ILE A 65 -2.47 -19.22 -7.45
C ILE A 65 -2.35 -17.96 -8.33
N VAL A 66 -3.04 -17.92 -9.46
CA VAL A 66 -3.02 -16.76 -10.37
C VAL A 66 -3.68 -15.54 -9.72
N GLU A 67 -4.83 -15.71 -9.05
CA GLU A 67 -5.51 -14.64 -8.31
C GLU A 67 -4.66 -14.08 -7.14
N ILE A 68 -3.97 -14.97 -6.41
CA ILE A 68 -3.08 -14.55 -5.30
C ILE A 68 -1.88 -13.78 -5.84
N LEU A 69 -1.25 -14.25 -6.92
CA LEU A 69 -0.10 -13.57 -7.53
C LEU A 69 -0.47 -12.19 -8.08
N THR A 70 -1.60 -12.10 -8.77
CA THR A 70 -2.08 -10.83 -9.35
C THR A 70 -2.44 -9.82 -8.25
N SER A 71 -3.13 -10.24 -7.18
CA SER A 71 -3.45 -9.35 -6.05
C SER A 71 -2.20 -8.84 -5.31
N MET A 72 -1.20 -9.70 -5.09
CA MET A 72 0.10 -9.30 -4.49
C MET A 72 0.85 -8.28 -5.36
N LEU A 73 0.84 -8.45 -6.68
CA LEU A 73 1.51 -7.55 -7.61
C LEU A 73 0.82 -6.18 -7.67
N VAL A 74 -0.52 -6.13 -7.70
CA VAL A 74 -1.26 -4.87 -7.66
C VAL A 74 -1.01 -4.12 -6.35
N ALA A 75 -1.04 -4.81 -5.21
CA ALA A 75 -0.82 -4.18 -3.90
C ALA A 75 0.59 -3.56 -3.79
N SER A 76 1.62 -4.28 -4.19
CA SER A 76 3.02 -3.82 -4.12
C SER A 76 3.28 -2.61 -5.03
N VAL A 77 2.78 -2.63 -6.27
CA VAL A 77 2.88 -1.49 -7.19
C VAL A 77 2.16 -0.26 -6.64
N SER A 78 0.96 -0.45 -6.07
CA SER A 78 0.17 0.64 -5.49
C SER A 78 0.90 1.35 -4.35
N VAL A 79 1.56 0.60 -3.47
CA VAL A 79 2.35 1.15 -2.35
C VAL A 79 3.56 1.96 -2.85
N ILE A 80 4.26 1.46 -3.87
CA ILE A 80 5.43 2.15 -4.44
C ILE A 80 4.99 3.43 -5.13
N VAL A 81 3.95 3.39 -5.97
CA VAL A 81 3.41 4.58 -6.65
C VAL A 81 2.92 5.61 -5.63
N TYR A 82 2.23 5.18 -4.58
CA TYR A 82 1.82 6.08 -3.49
C TYR A 82 3.02 6.75 -2.82
N LYS A 83 4.10 6.00 -2.55
CA LYS A 83 5.31 6.54 -1.93
C LYS A 83 6.03 7.54 -2.85
N ILE A 84 6.11 7.25 -4.16
CA ILE A 84 6.75 8.15 -5.14
C ILE A 84 5.94 9.44 -5.31
N LEU A 85 4.62 9.34 -5.48
CA LEU A 85 3.75 10.51 -5.60
C LEU A 85 3.76 11.40 -4.35
N ARG A 86 4.03 10.81 -3.17
CA ARG A 86 4.02 11.52 -1.89
C ARG A 86 5.40 11.96 -1.41
N SER A 87 6.47 11.45 -2.01
CA SER A 87 7.85 11.87 -1.75
C SER A 87 8.11 13.23 -2.38
N GLU A 88 7.52 14.26 -1.83
CA GLU A 88 7.92 15.64 -2.12
C GLU A 88 9.30 15.89 -1.47
N ASN A 89 10.19 16.61 -2.17
CA ASN A 89 11.58 16.90 -1.79
C ASN A 89 11.71 17.53 -0.39
N ILE A 90 11.81 16.68 0.65
CA ILE A 90 12.22 17.05 2.00
C ILE A 90 13.57 16.38 2.23
N SER A 91 14.64 17.18 2.37
CA SER A 91 15.95 16.67 2.76
C SER A 91 16.22 17.02 4.21
N LEU A 92 16.53 16.01 5.00
CA LEU A 92 16.95 16.15 6.40
C LEU A 92 18.47 16.04 6.44
N TYR A 93 19.12 17.06 6.99
CA TYR A 93 20.54 17.06 7.28
C TYR A 93 20.70 17.25 8.79
N ALA A 94 21.43 16.36 9.44
CA ALA A 94 21.73 16.46 10.86
C ALA A 94 23.24 16.64 11.01
N ASP A 95 23.62 17.66 11.76
CA ASP A 95 24.98 17.94 12.20
C ASP A 95 25.08 17.75 13.72
N GLU A 96 26.29 17.80 14.27
CA GLU A 96 26.53 17.65 15.72
C GLU A 96 25.84 18.73 16.55
N TYR A 97 25.56 19.89 15.96
CA TYR A 97 25.02 21.07 16.65
C TYR A 97 23.64 21.52 16.15
N SER A 98 23.14 20.95 15.05
CA SER A 98 21.84 21.35 14.52
C SER A 98 21.16 20.30 13.64
N ILE A 99 19.84 20.36 13.56
CA ILE A 99 19.04 19.65 12.57
C ILE A 99 18.53 20.66 11.54
N VAL A 100 18.87 20.45 10.27
CA VAL A 100 18.43 21.26 9.14
C VAL A 100 17.44 20.48 8.27
N ILE A 101 16.24 21.03 8.13
CA ILE A 101 15.17 20.51 7.30
C ILE A 101 14.99 21.45 6.10
N ASN A 102 15.35 21.00 4.91
CA ASN A 102 15.10 21.75 3.68
C ASN A 102 13.86 21.20 2.96
N MET A 103 12.98 22.10 2.55
CA MET A 103 11.73 21.77 1.86
C MET A 103 11.48 22.73 0.71
N SER A 104 11.12 22.20 -0.46
CA SER A 104 10.64 23.03 -1.58
C SER A 104 9.11 23.02 -1.65
N LEU A 105 8.51 24.20 -1.69
CA LEU A 105 7.09 24.43 -1.82
C LEU A 105 6.76 25.22 -3.08
N ASN A 106 5.67 24.85 -3.73
CA ASN A 106 5.10 25.65 -4.80
C ASN A 106 4.07 26.67 -4.23
N ILE A 107 4.28 27.94 -4.54
CA ILE A 107 3.44 29.09 -4.18
C ILE A 107 2.91 29.70 -5.48
N ASN A 108 2.09 28.95 -6.22
CA ASN A 108 1.54 29.33 -7.53
C ASN A 108 0.74 30.67 -7.60
N SER A 109 0.61 31.46 -6.54
CA SER A 109 -0.40 32.55 -6.54
C SER A 109 -0.27 33.60 -5.42
N VAL A 110 0.94 33.93 -4.94
CA VAL A 110 1.05 35.02 -3.96
C VAL A 110 1.74 36.22 -4.60
N ASN A 111 0.97 37.28 -4.86
CA ASN A 111 1.50 38.59 -5.20
C ASN A 111 2.24 39.14 -3.98
N ILE A 112 3.56 39.00 -4.00
CA ILE A 112 4.45 39.43 -2.91
C ILE A 112 4.29 40.93 -2.61
N ALA A 113 3.89 41.73 -3.62
CA ALA A 113 3.72 43.18 -3.50
C ALA A 113 2.54 43.62 -2.61
N ASP A 114 1.46 42.83 -2.55
CA ASP A 114 0.20 43.23 -1.86
C ASP A 114 -0.06 42.43 -0.58
N THR A 115 0.80 41.47 -0.24
CA THR A 115 0.56 40.52 0.84
C THR A 115 1.40 40.87 2.06
N ASP A 116 0.76 41.00 3.23
CA ASP A 116 1.47 41.16 4.50
C ASP A 116 2.44 39.98 4.73
N ILE A 117 3.69 40.28 5.03
CA ILE A 117 4.79 39.31 5.16
C ILE A 117 4.47 38.26 6.23
N ASN A 118 3.78 38.65 7.31
CA ASN A 118 3.34 37.72 8.35
C ASN A 118 2.29 36.73 7.82
N SER A 119 1.38 37.19 6.96
CA SER A 119 0.37 36.33 6.34
C SER A 119 0.98 35.37 5.30
N LEU A 120 2.03 35.82 4.59
CA LEU A 120 2.81 35.00 3.68
C LEU A 120 3.56 33.89 4.45
N ILE A 121 4.25 34.24 5.54
CA ILE A 121 4.95 33.28 6.41
C ILE A 121 3.98 32.23 6.95
N SER A 122 2.83 32.64 7.50
CA SER A 122 1.85 31.71 8.06
C SER A 122 1.27 30.75 7.00
N THR A 123 1.05 31.24 5.77
CA THR A 123 0.60 30.41 4.64
C THR A 123 1.65 29.38 4.24
N ILE A 124 2.92 29.80 4.18
CA ILE A 124 4.06 28.94 3.87
C ILE A 124 4.25 27.87 4.96
N ILE A 125 4.20 28.27 6.24
CA ILE A 125 4.29 27.34 7.38
C ILE A 125 3.12 26.35 7.37
N ARG A 126 1.89 26.80 7.11
CA ARG A 126 0.72 25.89 7.01
C ARG A 126 0.88 24.87 5.89
N LYS A 127 1.45 25.26 4.75
CA LYS A 127 1.78 24.33 3.66
C LYS A 127 2.91 23.37 4.07
N ALA A 128 3.95 23.85 4.74
CA ALA A 128 5.06 23.05 5.23
C ALA A 128 4.62 22.01 6.29
N LEU A 129 3.72 22.39 7.22
CA LEU A 129 3.16 21.50 8.24
C LEU A 129 2.39 20.30 7.65
N ARG A 130 1.86 20.41 6.43
CA ARG A 130 1.23 19.28 5.73
C ARG A 130 2.25 18.30 5.17
N LYS A 131 3.51 18.73 4.97
CA LYS A 131 4.60 17.90 4.45
C LYS A 131 5.41 17.23 5.55
N VAL A 132 5.56 17.89 6.70
CA VAL A 132 6.30 17.35 7.86
C VAL A 132 5.43 16.34 8.61
N HIS A 133 5.81 15.05 8.55
CA HIS A 133 5.08 13.96 9.21
C HIS A 133 5.58 13.68 10.64
N ASN A 134 6.84 13.94 10.93
CA ASN A 134 7.39 13.71 12.27
C ASN A 134 6.73 14.70 13.26
N PRO A 135 6.07 14.20 14.33
CA PRO A 135 5.36 15.04 15.28
C PRO A 135 6.25 16.08 15.96
N TYR A 136 7.50 15.72 16.28
CA TYR A 136 8.46 16.62 16.94
C TYR A 136 8.78 17.85 16.06
N TYR A 137 9.15 17.62 14.80
CA TYR A 137 9.45 18.72 13.87
C TYR A 137 8.20 19.52 13.51
N ARG A 138 7.04 18.86 13.45
CA ARG A 138 5.76 19.53 13.16
C ARG A 138 5.38 20.49 14.29
N GLU A 139 5.58 20.09 15.54
CA GLU A 139 5.33 20.94 16.70
C GLU A 139 6.28 22.12 16.72
N LYS A 140 7.61 21.89 16.59
CA LYS A 140 8.61 22.97 16.51
C LYS A 140 8.40 23.93 15.34
N LEU A 141 7.90 23.47 14.19
CA LEU A 141 7.57 24.35 13.07
C LEU A 141 6.30 25.17 13.35
N SER A 142 5.34 24.62 14.11
CA SER A 142 4.09 25.31 14.45
C SER A 142 4.30 26.49 15.42
N THR A 143 5.26 26.38 16.35
CA THR A 143 5.57 27.43 17.34
C THR A 143 6.17 28.68 16.70
N LEU A 144 6.77 28.57 15.50
CA LEU A 144 7.29 29.72 14.74
C LEU A 144 6.22 30.76 14.37
N ASN A 145 4.95 30.34 14.22
CA ASN A 145 3.84 31.27 13.98
C ASN A 145 3.49 32.09 15.22
N MET A 146 3.68 31.52 16.42
CA MET A 146 3.35 32.16 17.69
C MET A 146 4.46 33.08 18.22
N CYS A 147 5.65 33.02 17.60
CA CYS A 147 6.78 33.82 18.01
C CYS A 147 6.62 35.30 17.65
N SER A 148 6.84 36.20 18.62
CA SER A 148 6.75 37.66 18.49
C SER A 148 7.91 38.30 17.73
N SER A 149 8.95 37.53 17.39
CA SER A 149 10.10 38.04 16.64
C SER A 149 9.69 38.53 15.25
N SER A 150 10.04 39.77 14.92
CA SER A 150 9.79 40.31 13.59
C SER A 150 10.70 39.61 12.56
N PRO A 151 10.16 39.20 11.40
CA PRO A 151 10.96 38.61 10.35
C PRO A 151 11.89 39.68 9.74
N ARG A 152 13.16 39.32 9.52
CA ARG A 152 14.07 40.11 8.71
C ARG A 152 13.84 39.76 7.25
N VAL A 153 13.63 40.78 6.43
CA VAL A 153 13.26 40.62 5.03
C VAL A 153 14.34 41.29 4.18
N THR A 154 14.89 40.54 3.23
CA THR A 154 15.88 41.03 2.28
C THR A 154 15.34 40.76 0.88
N ALA A 155 15.07 41.82 0.13
CA ALA A 155 14.62 41.74 -1.24
C ALA A 155 15.80 41.90 -2.20
N HIS A 156 15.87 41.05 -3.20
CA HIS A 156 16.74 41.14 -4.36
C HIS A 156 15.87 41.06 -5.63
N GLU A 157 16.42 41.44 -6.78
CA GLU A 157 15.68 41.53 -8.05
C GLU A 157 14.89 40.24 -8.39
N ASP A 158 15.47 39.05 -8.13
CA ASP A 158 14.84 37.76 -8.46
C ASP A 158 14.39 36.92 -7.25
N LYS A 159 14.68 37.39 -6.02
CA LYS A 159 14.44 36.60 -4.81
C LYS A 159 14.06 37.44 -3.59
N LEU A 160 13.13 36.92 -2.80
CA LEU A 160 12.81 37.43 -1.47
C LEU A 160 13.32 36.45 -0.42
N ILE A 161 14.17 36.93 0.50
CA ILE A 161 14.70 36.15 1.61
C ILE A 161 14.05 36.64 2.90
N ILE A 162 13.35 35.75 3.59
CA ILE A 162 12.69 36.01 4.86
C ILE A 162 13.37 35.16 5.92
N ARG A 163 13.90 35.78 6.96
CA ARG A 163 14.54 35.10 8.08
C ARG A 163 13.83 35.42 9.38
N LYS A 164 13.41 34.39 10.11
CA LYS A 164 12.77 34.51 11.41
C LYS A 164 13.48 33.58 12.39
N ARG A 165 13.93 34.11 13.53
CA ARG A 165 14.53 33.33 14.62
C ARG A 165 13.54 33.26 15.78
N CYS A 166 13.37 32.09 16.36
CA CYS A 166 12.57 31.88 17.57
C CYS A 166 13.31 30.94 18.52
N GLY A 167 13.99 31.51 19.53
CA GLY A 167 14.80 30.74 20.48
C GLY A 167 15.89 29.93 19.79
N ASP A 168 15.80 28.61 19.94
CA ASP A 168 16.66 27.57 19.36
C ASP A 168 16.35 27.24 17.90
N THR A 169 15.32 27.85 17.30
CA THR A 169 14.90 27.58 15.93
C THR A 169 15.11 28.77 15.00
N THR A 170 15.63 28.50 13.81
CA THR A 170 15.80 29.48 12.75
C THR A 170 15.07 29.04 11.49
N LEU A 171 14.23 29.93 10.95
CA LEU A 171 13.49 29.74 9.72
C LEU A 171 14.02 30.70 8.66
N GLU A 172 14.42 30.14 7.52
CA GLU A 172 14.78 30.89 6.34
C GLU A 172 13.88 30.45 5.17
N ILE A 173 13.18 31.41 4.58
CA ILE A 173 12.32 31.20 3.42
C ILE A 173 12.92 32.00 2.27
N VAL A 174 13.30 31.32 1.21
CA VAL A 174 13.78 31.92 -0.03
C VAL A 174 12.71 31.73 -1.09
N ILE A 175 12.05 32.82 -1.50
CA ILE A 175 11.08 32.82 -2.58
C ILE A 175 11.79 33.24 -3.85
N THR A 176 11.72 32.41 -4.90
CA THR A 176 12.32 32.66 -6.21
C THR A 176 11.22 32.77 -7.26
N ASN A 177 11.29 33.77 -8.13
CA ASN A 177 10.37 33.99 -9.25
C ASN A 177 8.88 33.96 -8.86
N ASN A 178 8.54 34.40 -7.64
CA ASN A 178 7.17 34.42 -7.07
C ASN A 178 6.39 33.10 -7.12
N THR A 179 7.05 31.97 -7.41
CA THR A 179 6.40 30.69 -7.69
C THR A 179 6.94 29.58 -6.80
N LYS A 180 8.21 29.64 -6.38
CA LYS A 180 8.81 28.60 -5.54
C LYS A 180 9.31 29.20 -4.24
N ALA A 181 9.00 28.56 -3.12
CA ALA A 181 9.62 28.82 -1.82
C ALA A 181 10.47 27.63 -1.39
N ASN A 182 11.74 27.91 -1.14
CA ASN A 182 12.63 26.99 -0.45
C ASN A 182 12.65 27.38 1.02
N ILE A 183 12.25 26.46 1.88
CA ILE A 183 12.27 26.62 3.32
C ILE A 183 13.48 25.87 3.85
N LYS A 184 14.32 26.57 4.58
CA LYS A 184 15.32 25.98 5.47
C LYS A 184 14.85 26.21 6.89
N PHE A 185 14.65 25.12 7.62
CA PHE A 185 14.28 25.14 9.02
C PHE A 185 15.38 24.47 9.83
N GLU A 186 15.96 25.19 10.77
CA GLU A 186 17.12 24.78 11.55
C GLU A 186 16.76 24.78 13.03
N ILE A 187 17.06 23.68 13.72
CA ILE A 187 16.91 23.52 15.17
C ILE A 187 18.31 23.35 15.75
N GLU A 188 18.75 24.30 16.58
CA GLU A 188 19.98 24.24 17.36
C GLU A 188 19.74 23.36 18.61
N TYR A 189 20.74 22.55 19.00
CA TYR A 189 20.70 21.69 20.22
C TYR A 189 21.07 22.43 21.50
#